data_AF-A0A4U3LXL1-F1
#
_entry.id   AF-A0A4U3LXL1-F1
#
_cell.length_a   1.000
_cell.length_b   1.000
_cell.length_c   1.000
_cell.angle_alpha   90.00
_cell.angle_beta   90.00
_cell.angle_gamma   90.00
#
_symmetry.space_group_name_H-M   'P 1'
#
loop_
_entity.id
_entity.type
_entity.pdbx_description
1 polymer ?
#
loop_
_entity_poly.entity_id
_entity_poly.type
_entity_poly.pdbx_seq_one_letter_code
_entity_poly.pdbx_strand_id
1 'polypeptide(L)'
;MTAVHTVEVADRDDRRPEIRAHLVQSVPDTHDSRIPCRPQILCSRSTITPCNRAVTQLRVGRALGEPWGGLVKLRRLLAACTALVLLGSIPVANASAAPRFFHYVALGDSYTSAPFVPLPDLLSLGCVRSYNNYPKLLAAALHVRLTDVSCGGADTTNMTQPQSTVLGTAAPQFNALTPDTDLVTLGIGGNDFGVFGSIIDTCPGLRASDPTGAPCKAHFTVDGVDTLRAKIAQTQTRIAVVVQGIKARSPKAKILLIGYPKIAPEHGTCPSVLPFADGDYTYLYSIEQALNAAVSNAAAAGGATYVDTFGPSTGHDACAPDGQAWIQGKDINLLRAFNYHPRYEGEAGMAALTYKTLTGAPATVTAAEQSAWAARARTLAKQAAASPQAVQASLNRVRTSAQR
;
A
#
# COMPACT_ATOMS: atom_id res chain seq x y z
N MET A 1 37.10 45.04 28.80
CA MET A 1 36.69 45.68 27.54
C MET A 1 35.37 45.08 27.14
N THR A 2 34.35 45.90 26.92
CA THR A 2 32.96 45.44 26.82
C THR A 2 32.27 46.29 25.76
N ALA A 3 31.71 45.66 24.73
CA ALA A 3 31.01 46.33 23.65
C ALA A 3 29.63 45.70 23.49
N VAL A 4 28.62 46.35 24.07
CA VAL A 4 27.20 46.02 23.84
C VAL A 4 26.68 47.00 22.81
N HIS A 5 26.26 46.50 21.65
CA HIS A 5 25.58 47.32 20.64
C HIS A 5 24.08 47.04 20.68
N THR A 6 23.34 47.91 21.36
CA THR A 6 21.92 48.15 21.11
C THR A 6 21.76 49.01 19.87
N VAL A 7 20.83 48.64 18.98
CA VAL A 7 20.28 49.51 17.92
C VAL A 7 18.77 49.39 17.97
N GLU A 8 18.06 50.49 17.74
CA GLU A 8 16.64 50.65 18.04
C GLU A 8 15.70 49.98 17.04
N VAL A 9 14.46 49.75 17.50
CA VAL A 9 13.33 49.39 16.64
C VAL A 9 12.83 50.65 15.93
N ALA A 10 12.75 50.62 14.60
CA ALA A 10 12.08 51.63 13.80
C ALA A 10 10.82 51.03 13.14
N ASP A 11 9.65 51.50 13.57
CA ASP A 11 8.35 51.13 12.98
C ASP A 11 8.15 51.80 11.61
N ARG A 12 7.69 51.03 10.61
CA ARG A 12 7.13 51.61 9.36
C ARG A 12 6.28 50.66 8.51
N ASP A 13 4.97 50.82 8.71
CA ASP A 13 3.92 50.92 7.68
C ASP A 13 3.48 49.65 6.92
N ASP A 14 2.17 49.59 6.66
CA ASP A 14 1.46 48.45 6.08
C ASP A 14 1.36 48.55 4.54
N ARG A 15 1.46 47.40 3.86
CA ARG A 15 0.91 47.21 2.51
C ARG A 15 0.87 45.74 2.10
N ARG A 16 -0.24 45.07 2.41
CA ARG A 16 -0.63 43.81 1.76
C ARG A 16 -1.12 44.06 0.32
N PRO A 17 -0.73 43.25 -0.68
CA PRO A 17 -1.39 43.25 -1.98
C PRO A 17 -2.72 42.46 -1.93
N GLU A 18 -3.85 43.13 -2.18
CA GLU A 18 -5.14 42.44 -2.40
C GLU A 18 -5.14 41.72 -3.76
N ILE A 19 -5.36 40.41 -3.78
CA ILE A 19 -5.67 39.69 -5.02
C ILE A 19 -7.17 39.84 -5.30
N ARG A 20 -7.53 40.88 -6.07
CA ARG A 20 -8.91 41.09 -6.53
C ARG A 20 -9.24 40.19 -7.71
N ALA A 21 -10.20 39.28 -7.52
CA ALA A 21 -10.76 38.49 -8.59
C ALA A 21 -11.66 39.37 -9.48
N HIS A 22 -11.20 39.68 -10.70
CA HIS A 22 -12.02 40.37 -11.70
C HIS A 22 -12.96 39.38 -12.40
N LEU A 23 -14.23 39.40 -11.98
CA LEU A 23 -15.30 38.72 -12.68
C LEU A 23 -15.64 39.49 -13.97
N VAL A 24 -15.20 39.00 -15.13
CA VAL A 24 -15.57 39.58 -16.44
C VAL A 24 -16.67 38.74 -17.06
N GLN A 25 -17.88 39.29 -17.11
CA GLN A 25 -18.95 38.77 -17.96
C GLN A 25 -18.76 39.29 -19.38
N SER A 26 -18.75 38.39 -20.37
CA SER A 26 -18.77 38.76 -21.79
C SER A 26 -19.69 37.82 -22.56
N VAL A 27 -20.90 38.28 -22.83
CA VAL A 27 -21.82 37.65 -23.79
C VAL A 27 -21.64 38.33 -25.15
N PRO A 28 -21.52 37.56 -26.24
CA PRO A 28 -21.86 38.01 -27.58
C PRO A 28 -23.15 37.31 -28.09
N ASP A 29 -23.93 38.03 -28.88
CA ASP A 29 -25.25 37.61 -29.35
C ASP A 29 -25.24 36.52 -30.46
N THR A 30 -26.43 35.96 -30.66
CA THR A 30 -26.76 35.00 -31.73
C THR A 30 -26.55 35.54 -33.14
N HIS A 31 -26.18 34.67 -34.09
CA HIS A 31 -26.68 34.80 -35.46
C HIS A 31 -26.90 33.45 -36.17
N ASP A 32 -27.91 33.43 -37.03
CA ASP A 32 -28.39 32.29 -37.82
C ASP A 32 -27.37 31.81 -38.88
N SER A 33 -27.22 30.50 -39.03
CA SER A 33 -26.60 29.85 -40.20
C SER A 33 -27.12 28.42 -40.35
N ARG A 34 -27.86 28.19 -41.44
CA ARG A 34 -28.71 27.00 -41.66
C ARG A 34 -27.93 25.89 -42.37
N ILE A 35 -28.13 24.65 -41.97
CA ILE A 35 -27.66 23.45 -42.68
C ILE A 35 -28.90 22.61 -43.09
N PRO A 36 -29.03 22.17 -44.35
CA PRO A 36 -30.27 21.62 -44.88
C PRO A 36 -30.45 20.12 -44.62
N CYS A 37 -31.68 19.71 -44.32
CA CYS A 37 -32.10 18.30 -44.32
C CYS A 37 -32.45 17.82 -45.74
N ARG A 38 -31.81 16.75 -46.24
CA ARG A 38 -32.31 15.87 -47.31
C ARG A 38 -31.75 14.42 -47.16
N PRO A 39 -32.38 13.38 -47.75
CA PRO A 39 -32.66 12.18 -46.96
C PRO A 39 -32.37 10.82 -47.63
N GLN A 40 -32.74 9.76 -46.88
CA GLN A 40 -33.32 8.48 -47.33
C GLN A 40 -32.42 7.29 -47.78
N ILE A 41 -32.83 6.12 -47.26
CA ILE A 41 -32.81 4.76 -47.85
C ILE A 41 -31.45 4.06 -48.02
N LEU A 42 -31.24 3.04 -47.19
CA LEU A 42 -31.16 1.64 -47.68
C LEU A 42 -31.46 0.64 -46.54
N CYS A 43 -32.18 -0.44 -46.86
CA CYS A 43 -32.67 -1.42 -45.87
C CYS A 43 -32.02 -2.80 -46.07
N SER A 44 -31.62 -3.40 -44.93
CA SER A 44 -31.66 -4.83 -44.62
C SER A 44 -31.14 -5.86 -45.63
N ARG A 45 -30.08 -6.59 -45.24
CA ARG A 45 -30.14 -8.05 -45.01
C ARG A 45 -28.84 -8.59 -44.42
N SER A 46 -28.90 -9.19 -43.23
CA SER A 46 -28.11 -10.38 -42.85
C SER A 46 -28.61 -10.99 -41.54
N THR A 47 -28.71 -12.31 -41.55
CA THR A 47 -29.28 -13.20 -40.52
C THR A 47 -28.56 -13.14 -39.17
N ILE A 48 -29.34 -13.17 -38.08
CA ILE A 48 -28.86 -13.49 -36.72
C ILE A 48 -29.27 -14.92 -36.39
N THR A 49 -28.34 -15.72 -35.83
CA THR A 49 -28.60 -17.09 -35.38
C THR A 49 -28.50 -17.19 -33.86
N PRO A 50 -29.59 -17.52 -33.13
CA PRO A 50 -29.53 -17.83 -31.71
C PRO A 50 -29.19 -19.32 -31.49
N CYS A 51 -28.26 -19.62 -30.58
CA CYS A 51 -27.97 -21.00 -30.16
C CYS A 51 -28.91 -21.43 -29.02
N ASN A 52 -29.69 -22.50 -29.23
CA ASN A 52 -30.63 -23.01 -28.22
C ASN A 52 -29.90 -23.64 -27.03
N ARG A 53 -30.17 -23.14 -25.81
CA ARG A 53 -29.87 -23.87 -24.57
C ARG A 53 -31.00 -24.85 -24.26
N ALA A 54 -30.67 -26.14 -24.16
CA ALA A 54 -31.58 -27.12 -23.58
C ALA A 54 -31.71 -26.91 -22.06
N VAL A 55 -32.94 -26.98 -21.53
CA VAL A 55 -33.23 -26.93 -20.08
C VAL A 55 -33.99 -28.19 -19.70
N THR A 56 -33.27 -29.18 -19.16
CA THR A 56 -33.84 -30.48 -18.81
C THR A 56 -34.55 -30.40 -17.44
N GLN A 57 -35.86 -30.23 -17.47
CA GLN A 57 -36.74 -30.32 -16.29
C GLN A 57 -36.99 -31.79 -15.93
N LEU A 58 -36.45 -32.27 -14.80
CA LEU A 58 -36.80 -33.58 -14.25
C LEU A 58 -38.14 -33.49 -13.48
N ARG A 59 -39.17 -34.20 -13.95
CA ARG A 59 -40.41 -34.41 -13.18
C ARG A 59 -40.22 -35.49 -12.11
N VAL A 60 -40.71 -35.23 -10.91
CA VAL A 60 -40.77 -36.21 -9.81
C VAL A 60 -41.99 -37.10 -9.98
N GLY A 61 -41.81 -38.42 -9.83
CA GLY A 61 -42.89 -39.41 -9.82
C GLY A 61 -42.85 -40.32 -8.59
N ARG A 62 -44.00 -40.45 -7.91
CA ARG A 62 -44.36 -41.47 -6.90
C ARG A 62 -45.76 -41.97 -7.31
N ALA A 63 -46.24 -43.20 -7.09
CA ALA A 63 -45.66 -44.50 -6.70
C ALA A 63 -46.62 -45.59 -7.30
N LEU A 64 -46.79 -46.86 -6.93
CA LEU A 64 -46.49 -47.74 -5.78
C LEU A 64 -46.30 -49.19 -6.31
N GLY A 65 -45.84 -50.14 -5.48
CA GLY A 65 -45.92 -51.58 -5.80
C GLY A 65 -44.95 -52.48 -5.02
N GLU A 66 -45.45 -53.16 -3.99
CA GLU A 66 -44.80 -54.27 -3.24
C GLU A 66 -45.72 -55.51 -3.25
N PRO A 67 -45.35 -56.66 -2.64
CA PRO A 67 -44.02 -57.25 -2.42
C PRO A 67 -43.79 -58.42 -3.43
N TRP A 68 -43.10 -59.56 -3.29
CA TRP A 68 -42.76 -60.57 -2.25
C TRP A 68 -41.31 -61.05 -2.55
N GLY A 69 -40.46 -61.52 -1.62
CA GLY A 69 -40.68 -62.55 -0.61
C GLY A 69 -40.10 -63.90 -1.08
N GLY A 70 -38.78 -64.13 -0.92
CA GLY A 70 -38.09 -65.35 -1.38
C GLY A 70 -36.72 -65.58 -0.72
N LEU A 71 -36.50 -66.77 -0.13
CA LEU A 71 -35.41 -67.07 0.81
C LEU A 71 -34.51 -68.24 0.36
N VAL A 72 -33.25 -68.20 0.82
CA VAL A 72 -32.26 -69.32 0.91
C VAL A 72 -31.66 -69.89 -0.40
N LYS A 73 -30.34 -69.69 -0.55
CA LYS A 73 -29.30 -70.67 -0.96
C LYS A 73 -27.91 -69.98 -0.84
N LEU A 74 -27.19 -70.04 0.29
CA LEU A 74 -26.51 -71.16 0.98
C LEU A 74 -25.07 -71.44 0.47
N ARG A 75 -24.09 -70.94 1.25
CA ARG A 75 -22.66 -71.35 1.35
C ARG A 75 -21.72 -71.07 0.16
N ARG A 76 -20.44 -70.83 0.54
CA ARG A 76 -19.29 -70.37 -0.27
C ARG A 76 -19.46 -68.89 -0.67
N LEU A 77 -18.54 -67.96 -0.36
CA LEU A 77 -17.12 -68.07 0.01
C LEU A 77 -16.78 -67.28 1.30
N LEU A 78 -16.11 -67.91 2.28
CA LEU A 78 -15.31 -67.21 3.29
C LEU A 78 -13.83 -67.42 2.95
N ALA A 79 -13.20 -66.48 2.23
CA ALA A 79 -11.78 -66.54 1.88
C ALA A 79 -11.17 -65.19 1.40
N ALA A 80 -11.62 -64.03 1.90
CA ALA A 80 -11.24 -62.73 1.31
C ALA A 80 -11.11 -61.53 2.28
N CYS A 81 -11.07 -61.74 3.60
CA CYS A 81 -11.20 -60.64 4.59
C CYS A 81 -10.01 -60.46 5.55
N THR A 82 -8.85 -61.04 5.27
CA THR A 82 -7.70 -61.11 6.22
C THR A 82 -6.36 -60.68 5.61
N ALA A 83 -6.38 -59.68 4.71
CA ALA A 83 -5.16 -59.22 4.02
C ALA A 83 -5.13 -57.69 3.72
N LEU A 84 -5.70 -56.84 4.59
CA LEU A 84 -5.70 -55.37 4.36
C LEU A 84 -5.62 -54.51 5.64
N VAL A 85 -4.66 -54.79 6.52
CA VAL A 85 -4.50 -54.09 7.83
C VAL A 85 -3.09 -53.50 8.05
N LEU A 86 -2.23 -53.49 7.01
CA LEU A 86 -0.80 -53.11 7.13
C LEU A 86 -0.32 -52.05 6.11
N LEU A 87 -1.24 -51.27 5.51
CA LEU A 87 -0.89 -50.17 4.62
C LEU A 87 -1.04 -48.80 5.29
N GLY A 88 0.11 -48.21 5.64
CA GLY A 88 0.24 -46.76 5.76
C GLY A 88 -0.31 -46.12 7.03
N SER A 89 0.43 -46.21 8.13
CA SER A 89 0.44 -45.15 9.15
C SER A 89 1.06 -43.89 8.55
N ILE A 90 0.33 -43.19 7.69
CA ILE A 90 0.76 -41.89 7.14
C ILE A 90 0.95 -40.97 8.35
N PRO A 91 2.15 -40.38 8.56
CA PRO A 91 2.31 -39.35 9.56
C PRO A 91 1.48 -38.16 9.08
N VAL A 92 0.32 -37.95 9.72
CA VAL A 92 -0.45 -36.72 9.55
C VAL A 92 0.48 -35.61 9.98
N ALA A 93 1.02 -34.86 9.01
CA ALA A 93 1.93 -33.77 9.27
C ALA A 93 1.22 -32.84 10.25
N ASN A 94 1.79 -32.66 11.45
CA ASN A 94 1.22 -31.75 12.44
C ASN A 94 1.13 -30.39 11.77
N ALA A 95 -0.11 -29.96 11.48
CA ALA A 95 -0.37 -28.66 10.90
C ALA A 95 0.06 -27.62 11.93
N SER A 96 1.30 -27.15 11.80
CA SER A 96 1.90 -26.19 12.72
C SER A 96 0.94 -25.03 12.86
N ALA A 97 0.39 -24.85 14.06
CA ALA A 97 -0.62 -23.84 14.31
C ALA A 97 -0.06 -22.50 13.87
N ALA A 98 -0.69 -21.86 12.89
CA ALA A 98 -0.21 -20.62 12.30
C ALA A 98 0.12 -19.61 13.42
N PRO A 99 1.27 -18.90 13.36
CA PRO A 99 1.74 -18.08 14.47
C PRO A 99 0.65 -17.16 15.03
N ARG A 100 0.22 -17.43 16.27
CA ARG A 100 -0.81 -16.64 16.95
C ARG A 100 -0.15 -15.45 17.61
N PHE A 101 -0.33 -14.29 16.97
CA PHE A 101 0.00 -12.99 17.52
C PHE A 101 -1.22 -12.40 18.23
N PHE A 102 -0.99 -11.73 19.34
CA PHE A 102 -2.01 -11.04 20.13
C PHE A 102 -1.87 -9.53 20.01
N HIS A 103 -0.65 -8.99 19.94
CA HIS A 103 -0.34 -7.57 20.07
C HIS A 103 0.66 -7.13 18.99
N TYR A 104 0.11 -6.59 17.91
CA TYR A 104 0.82 -6.11 16.73
C TYR A 104 1.00 -4.59 16.79
N VAL A 105 2.24 -4.11 16.70
CA VAL A 105 2.56 -2.69 16.50
C VAL A 105 3.05 -2.47 15.07
N ALA A 106 2.49 -1.48 14.37
CA ALA A 106 2.97 -1.08 13.05
C ALA A 106 3.68 0.28 13.12
N LEU A 107 4.95 0.26 12.74
CA LEU A 107 5.86 1.41 12.67
C LEU A 107 6.17 1.72 11.21
N GLY A 108 6.39 2.99 10.87
CA GLY A 108 6.91 3.36 9.55
C GLY A 108 6.51 4.73 9.03
N ASP A 109 6.84 4.93 7.76
CA ASP A 109 6.58 6.14 6.97
C ASP A 109 5.24 6.08 6.20
N SER A 110 5.12 6.89 5.14
CA SER A 110 3.95 6.96 4.26
C SER A 110 3.70 5.69 3.42
N TYR A 111 4.69 4.83 3.18
CA TYR A 111 4.49 3.49 2.60
C TYR A 111 3.96 2.48 3.64
N THR A 112 3.87 2.88 4.91
CA THR A 112 3.10 2.14 5.93
C THR A 112 1.81 2.86 6.31
N SER A 113 1.75 4.20 6.22
CA SER A 113 0.53 4.96 6.51
C SER A 113 -0.48 4.96 5.34
N ALA A 114 -0.03 4.80 4.10
CA ALA A 114 -0.83 4.71 2.86
C ALA A 114 -1.73 5.94 2.58
N PRO A 115 -1.15 7.13 2.35
CA PRO A 115 -1.89 8.36 2.17
C PRO A 115 -2.88 8.30 1.00
N PHE A 116 -4.14 8.67 1.28
CA PHE A 116 -5.26 8.70 0.34
C PHE A 116 -5.67 7.34 -0.26
N VAL A 117 -5.35 6.22 0.38
CA VAL A 117 -5.78 4.88 -0.04
C VAL A 117 -7.10 4.47 0.62
N PRO A 118 -8.23 4.42 -0.10
CA PRO A 118 -9.00 5.62 -0.43
C PRO A 118 -9.49 6.45 0.77
N LEU A 119 -9.50 5.91 2.01
CA LEU A 119 -10.09 6.56 3.18
C LEU A 119 -9.05 6.88 4.27
N PRO A 120 -8.76 8.16 4.56
CA PRO A 120 -7.88 8.56 5.64
C PRO A 120 -8.52 8.32 7.02
N ASP A 121 -7.69 7.93 7.97
CA ASP A 121 -8.02 7.87 9.39
C ASP A 121 -8.17 9.29 9.95
N LEU A 122 -9.40 9.62 10.31
CA LEU A 122 -9.80 10.95 10.74
C LEU A 122 -9.23 11.36 12.11
N LEU A 123 -8.62 10.41 12.84
CA LEU A 123 -7.85 10.66 14.06
C LEU A 123 -6.33 10.82 13.78
N SER A 124 -5.89 10.61 12.54
CA SER A 124 -4.48 10.53 12.15
C SER A 124 -4.11 11.55 11.05
N LEU A 125 -4.88 12.63 10.91
CA LEU A 125 -4.84 13.53 9.75
C LEU A 125 -3.45 14.13 9.47
N GLY A 126 -2.66 14.44 10.50
CA GLY A 126 -1.26 14.91 10.32
C GLY A 126 -0.31 13.84 9.78
N CYS A 127 -0.55 12.58 10.16
CA CYS A 127 0.17 11.40 9.68
C CYS A 127 -0.37 10.82 8.35
N VAL A 128 -1.47 11.38 7.83
CA VAL A 128 -2.21 10.98 6.62
C VAL A 128 -2.48 9.46 6.50
N ARG A 129 -2.53 8.76 7.64
CA ARG A 129 -2.72 7.31 7.71
C ARG A 129 -4.09 6.90 7.16
N SER A 130 -4.19 5.74 6.53
CA SER A 130 -5.42 5.20 5.92
C SER A 130 -6.07 4.09 6.77
N TYR A 131 -7.38 3.85 6.59
CA TYR A 131 -8.09 2.66 7.12
C TYR A 131 -7.83 1.37 6.32
N ASN A 132 -7.16 1.46 5.17
CA ASN A 132 -6.91 0.38 4.22
C ASN A 132 -5.42 0.15 3.91
N ASN A 133 -4.52 0.71 4.71
CA ASN A 133 -3.08 0.42 4.69
C ASN A 133 -2.78 -1.06 5.05
N TYR A 134 -1.64 -1.58 4.59
CA TYR A 134 -1.24 -2.98 4.75
C TYR A 134 -1.25 -3.44 6.22
N PRO A 135 -0.91 -2.61 7.24
CA PRO A 135 -1.05 -3.00 8.64
C PRO A 135 -2.47 -3.37 9.04
N LYS A 136 -3.49 -2.58 8.67
CA LYS A 136 -4.89 -2.86 9.02
C LYS A 136 -5.44 -4.05 8.25
N LEU A 137 -5.03 -4.21 6.98
CA LEU A 137 -5.33 -5.41 6.21
C LEU A 137 -4.77 -6.66 6.91
N LEU A 138 -3.45 -6.68 7.16
CA LEU A 138 -2.74 -7.79 7.80
C LEU A 138 -3.28 -8.10 9.20
N ALA A 139 -3.48 -7.07 10.04
CA ALA A 139 -3.98 -7.24 11.39
C ALA A 139 -5.36 -7.88 11.41
N ALA A 140 -6.25 -7.43 10.51
CA ALA A 140 -7.54 -8.05 10.35
C ALA A 140 -7.41 -9.51 9.91
N ALA A 141 -6.51 -9.84 8.97
CA ALA A 141 -6.33 -11.21 8.46
C ALA A 141 -5.73 -12.18 9.51
N LEU A 142 -4.84 -11.69 10.36
CA LEU A 142 -4.30 -12.44 11.51
C LEU A 142 -5.25 -12.47 12.72
N HIS A 143 -6.32 -11.67 12.71
CA HIS A 143 -7.25 -11.47 13.82
C HIS A 143 -6.56 -10.96 15.12
N VAL A 144 -5.56 -10.10 14.96
CA VAL A 144 -4.68 -9.57 16.04
C VAL A 144 -5.05 -8.13 16.43
N ARG A 145 -4.78 -7.72 17.69
CA ARG A 145 -4.93 -6.32 18.14
C ARG A 145 -3.80 -5.47 17.56
N LEU A 146 -4.13 -4.48 16.73
CA LEU A 146 -3.18 -3.56 16.11
C LEU A 146 -3.10 -2.20 16.82
N THR A 147 -1.88 -1.79 17.14
CA THR A 147 -1.52 -0.39 17.42
C THR A 147 -0.73 0.15 16.23
N ASP A 148 -1.38 0.91 15.37
CA ASP A 148 -0.75 1.51 14.18
C ASP A 148 -0.33 2.95 14.48
N VAL A 149 0.98 3.21 14.46
CA VAL A 149 1.58 4.54 14.66
C VAL A 149 2.38 5.03 13.46
N SER A 150 2.28 4.35 12.31
CA SER A 150 2.89 4.80 11.05
C SER A 150 2.48 6.22 10.68
N CYS A 151 3.41 7.00 10.12
CA CYS A 151 3.21 8.43 9.90
C CYS A 151 3.86 8.91 8.61
N GLY A 152 3.11 9.62 7.76
CA GLY A 152 3.63 10.12 6.49
C GLY A 152 4.84 11.03 6.67
N GLY A 153 5.87 10.85 5.84
CA GLY A 153 7.11 11.62 5.93
C GLY A 153 8.04 11.30 7.11
N ALA A 154 7.77 10.25 7.90
CA ALA A 154 8.64 9.85 9.00
C ALA A 154 10.01 9.33 8.49
N ASP A 155 11.10 9.68 9.18
CA ASP A 155 12.41 9.03 9.06
C ASP A 155 12.74 8.22 10.33
N THR A 156 13.87 7.50 10.35
CA THR A 156 14.25 6.69 11.53
C THR A 156 14.41 7.48 12.84
N THR A 157 14.61 8.81 12.81
CA THR A 157 14.69 9.63 14.03
C THR A 157 13.34 9.73 14.72
N ASN A 158 12.22 9.69 13.96
CA ASN A 158 10.86 9.76 14.51
C ASN A 158 10.44 8.49 15.28
N MET A 159 11.31 7.48 15.33
CA MET A 159 11.16 6.36 16.25
C MET A 159 11.34 6.79 17.71
N THR A 160 12.31 7.68 17.99
CA THR A 160 12.62 8.18 19.34
C THR A 160 12.29 9.65 19.57
N GLN A 161 12.11 10.44 18.51
CA GLN A 161 11.77 11.87 18.57
C GLN A 161 10.33 12.11 18.10
N PRO A 162 9.63 13.14 18.61
CA PRO A 162 8.34 13.56 18.07
C PRO A 162 8.48 14.00 16.61
N GLN A 163 7.42 13.83 15.82
CA GLN A 163 7.39 14.26 14.42
C GLN A 163 6.43 15.43 14.25
N SER A 164 6.94 16.56 13.76
CA SER A 164 6.09 17.68 13.33
C SER A 164 5.35 17.32 12.04
N THR A 165 4.06 17.60 11.97
CA THR A 165 3.19 17.32 10.83
C THR A 165 2.34 18.55 10.48
N VAL A 166 1.72 18.54 9.31
CA VAL A 166 0.84 19.63 8.81
C VAL A 166 -0.36 19.96 9.71
N LEU A 167 -0.71 19.09 10.67
CA LEU A 167 -1.87 19.25 11.56
C LEU A 167 -1.55 18.98 13.04
N GLY A 168 -0.29 19.09 13.45
CA GLY A 168 0.15 18.94 14.85
C GLY A 168 1.44 18.11 14.99
N THR A 169 1.73 17.62 16.19
CA THR A 169 2.92 16.79 16.46
C THR A 169 2.50 15.37 16.78
N ALA A 170 3.05 14.39 16.05
CA ALA A 170 2.94 12.98 16.39
C ALA A 170 3.99 12.60 17.44
N ALA A 171 3.64 11.70 18.35
CA ALA A 171 4.56 11.18 19.37
C ALA A 171 5.64 10.26 18.74
N PRO A 172 6.80 10.07 19.38
CA PRO A 172 7.79 9.07 18.99
C PRO A 172 7.14 7.69 18.75
N GLN A 173 7.39 7.07 17.60
CA GLN A 173 6.69 5.83 17.25
C GLN A 173 6.99 4.67 18.21
N PHE A 174 8.17 4.65 18.85
CA PHE A 174 8.49 3.66 19.88
C PHE A 174 7.63 3.77 21.16
N ASN A 175 6.85 4.83 21.36
CA ASN A 175 5.91 4.91 22.48
C ASN A 175 4.73 3.92 22.36
N ALA A 176 4.54 3.30 21.19
CA ALA A 176 3.58 2.22 20.99
C ALA A 176 4.11 0.83 21.36
N LEU A 177 5.43 0.67 21.54
CA LEU A 177 6.06 -0.62 21.79
C LEU A 177 6.00 -1.00 23.28
N THR A 178 5.59 -2.23 23.55
CA THR A 178 5.45 -2.77 24.90
C THR A 178 6.12 -4.14 25.06
N PRO A 179 6.44 -4.59 26.29
CA PRO A 179 7.06 -5.91 26.52
C PRO A 179 6.18 -7.11 26.13
N ASP A 180 4.86 -6.91 26.00
CA ASP A 180 3.85 -7.87 25.54
C ASP A 180 3.53 -7.77 24.03
N THR A 181 4.13 -6.82 23.31
CA THR A 181 4.07 -6.77 21.84
C THR A 181 4.77 -8.00 21.25
N ASP A 182 4.08 -8.77 20.40
CA ASP A 182 4.56 -10.03 19.83
C ASP A 182 4.72 -10.01 18.30
N LEU A 183 4.19 -8.98 17.62
CA LEU A 183 4.42 -8.72 16.20
C LEU A 183 4.78 -7.24 15.98
N VAL A 184 5.82 -6.97 15.19
CA VAL A 184 6.17 -5.61 14.74
C VAL A 184 6.44 -5.60 13.24
N THR A 185 5.81 -4.68 12.50
CA THR A 185 6.26 -4.32 11.16
C THR A 185 6.93 -2.95 11.17
N LEU A 186 7.92 -2.77 10.29
CA LEU A 186 8.68 -1.55 10.11
C LEU A 186 8.92 -1.29 8.62
N GLY A 187 8.23 -0.30 8.03
CA GLY A 187 8.56 0.25 6.72
C GLY A 187 9.16 1.64 6.88
N ILE A 188 10.49 1.77 6.85
CA ILE A 188 11.19 3.03 7.13
C ILE A 188 12.52 3.10 6.36
N GLY A 189 12.95 4.32 6.02
CA GLY A 189 14.26 4.62 5.43
C GLY A 189 14.22 5.47 4.17
N GLY A 190 13.10 5.52 3.44
CA GLY A 190 12.97 6.35 2.23
C GLY A 190 13.14 7.84 2.49
N ASN A 191 12.68 8.32 3.64
CA ASN A 191 12.81 9.73 4.04
C ASN A 191 14.14 10.06 4.74
N ASP A 192 14.93 9.06 5.16
CA ASP A 192 16.21 9.31 5.82
C ASP A 192 17.17 10.05 4.89
N PHE A 193 17.74 11.15 5.39
CA PHE A 193 18.54 12.11 4.62
C PHE A 193 17.81 12.66 3.36
N GLY A 194 16.48 12.54 3.32
CA GLY A 194 15.63 12.97 2.23
C GLY A 194 15.77 12.18 0.93
N VAL A 195 16.19 10.91 0.94
CA VAL A 195 16.50 10.16 -0.31
C VAL A 195 15.33 10.13 -1.31
N PHE A 196 14.14 9.68 -0.88
CA PHE A 196 12.95 9.65 -1.75
C PHE A 196 12.39 11.04 -2.06
N GLY A 197 12.36 11.96 -1.09
CA GLY A 197 11.94 13.35 -1.34
C GLY A 197 12.80 14.03 -2.42
N SER A 198 14.14 13.99 -2.25
CA SER A 198 15.09 14.61 -3.19
C SER A 198 14.88 14.15 -4.63
N ILE A 199 14.75 12.85 -4.87
CA ILE A 199 14.61 12.30 -6.23
C ILE A 199 13.24 12.58 -6.83
N ILE A 200 12.17 12.57 -6.02
CA ILE A 200 10.80 12.87 -6.45
C ILE A 200 10.58 14.36 -6.73
N ASP A 201 11.12 15.25 -5.89
CA ASP A 201 10.91 16.70 -6.02
C ASP A 201 11.78 17.32 -7.12
N THR A 202 12.98 16.75 -7.36
CA THR A 202 13.95 17.33 -8.31
C THR A 202 13.78 16.81 -9.73
N CYS A 203 13.72 15.49 -9.91
CA CYS A 203 14.00 14.86 -11.20
C CYS A 203 12.88 14.97 -12.26
N PRO A 204 11.58 14.98 -11.90
CA PRO A 204 10.51 15.45 -12.80
C PRO A 204 10.78 16.80 -13.47
N GLY A 205 11.38 17.76 -12.75
CA GLY A 205 11.71 19.08 -13.30
C GLY A 205 12.87 19.04 -14.30
N LEU A 206 13.78 18.06 -14.17
CA LEU A 206 14.98 17.95 -14.98
C LEU A 206 14.75 17.33 -16.37
N ARG A 207 13.63 16.62 -16.61
CA ARG A 207 13.34 16.04 -17.95
C ARG A 207 13.34 17.10 -19.06
N ALA A 208 13.00 18.36 -18.75
CA ALA A 208 12.95 19.42 -19.76
C ALA A 208 14.32 19.86 -20.31
N SER A 209 15.43 19.61 -19.60
CA SER A 209 16.77 19.98 -20.08
C SER A 209 17.45 18.90 -20.93
N ASP A 210 17.18 17.63 -20.64
CA ASP A 210 17.62 16.47 -21.41
C ASP A 210 16.55 15.37 -21.29
N PRO A 211 15.58 15.28 -22.23
CA PRO A 211 14.47 14.34 -22.12
C PRO A 211 14.88 12.88 -22.27
N THR A 212 15.98 12.61 -22.97
CA THR A 212 16.39 11.28 -23.43
C THR A 212 17.57 10.70 -22.65
N GLY A 213 18.44 11.54 -22.09
CA GLY A 213 19.56 11.13 -21.25
C GLY A 213 19.18 11.02 -19.78
N ALA A 214 20.08 11.46 -18.90
CA ALA A 214 20.01 11.18 -17.46
C ALA A 214 20.38 12.39 -16.57
N PRO A 215 19.69 13.55 -16.69
CA PRO A 215 19.98 14.74 -15.92
C PRO A 215 19.72 14.59 -14.40
N CYS A 216 18.81 13.73 -13.95
CA CYS A 216 18.63 13.40 -12.52
C CYS A 216 19.88 12.70 -11.97
N LYS A 217 20.38 11.68 -12.68
CA LYS A 217 21.62 11.00 -12.31
C LYS A 217 22.80 11.96 -12.28
N ALA A 218 22.90 12.84 -13.28
CA ALA A 218 23.94 13.87 -13.32
C ALA A 218 23.84 14.84 -12.12
N HIS A 219 22.65 15.33 -11.80
CA HIS A 219 22.40 16.23 -10.66
C HIS A 219 22.83 15.64 -9.32
N PHE A 220 22.55 14.36 -9.08
CA PHE A 220 22.91 13.68 -7.84
C PHE A 220 24.34 13.08 -7.83
N THR A 221 25.11 13.20 -8.92
CA THR A 221 26.51 12.77 -9.01
C THR A 221 27.45 13.97 -8.83
N VAL A 222 27.95 14.18 -7.61
CA VAL A 222 28.87 15.29 -7.28
C VAL A 222 30.28 14.73 -7.11
N ASP A 223 31.27 15.31 -7.78
CA ASP A 223 32.68 14.87 -7.77
C ASP A 223 32.86 13.36 -8.06
N GLY A 224 31.99 12.80 -8.90
CA GLY A 224 31.95 11.38 -9.26
C GLY A 224 31.21 10.47 -8.26
N VAL A 225 30.68 11.02 -7.17
CA VAL A 225 29.96 10.28 -6.12
C VAL A 225 28.46 10.42 -6.26
N ASP A 226 27.76 9.29 -6.36
CA ASP A 226 26.29 9.21 -6.24
C ASP A 226 25.86 9.53 -4.79
N THR A 227 25.38 10.75 -4.60
CA THR A 227 25.04 11.30 -3.28
C THR A 227 23.83 10.61 -2.65
N LEU A 228 22.92 10.04 -3.45
CA LEU A 228 21.78 9.29 -2.93
C LEU A 228 22.21 7.91 -2.42
N ARG A 229 23.13 7.22 -3.11
CA ARG A 229 23.74 5.98 -2.61
C ARG A 229 24.54 6.18 -1.32
N ALA A 230 25.30 7.28 -1.24
CA ALA A 230 26.04 7.65 -0.04
C ALA A 230 25.13 7.90 1.18
N LYS A 231 23.91 8.41 0.96
CA LYS A 231 22.86 8.51 1.99
C LYS A 231 22.27 7.15 2.35
N ILE A 232 21.92 6.31 1.38
CA ILE A 232 21.32 4.97 1.61
C ILE A 232 22.22 4.08 2.49
N ALA A 233 23.54 4.15 2.36
CA ALA A 233 24.47 3.43 3.24
C ALA A 233 24.35 3.86 4.72
N GLN A 234 24.07 5.14 4.98
CA GLN A 234 23.82 5.66 6.32
C GLN A 234 22.42 5.26 6.81
N THR A 235 21.42 5.25 5.92
CA THR A 235 20.07 4.73 6.19
C THR A 235 20.11 3.28 6.66
N GLN A 236 20.88 2.38 6.02
CA GLN A 236 21.07 0.99 6.49
C GLN A 236 21.50 0.93 7.96
N THR A 237 22.48 1.77 8.33
CA THR A 237 23.03 1.84 9.68
C THR A 237 21.98 2.32 10.69
N ARG A 238 21.20 3.35 10.33
CA ARG A 238 20.12 3.86 11.17
C ARG A 238 18.98 2.84 11.34
N ILE A 239 18.55 2.15 10.29
CA ILE A 239 17.53 1.09 10.36
C ILE A 239 17.98 -0.03 11.32
N ALA A 240 19.25 -0.45 11.26
CA ALA A 240 19.78 -1.47 12.18
C ALA A 240 19.68 -1.01 13.66
N VAL A 241 19.94 0.27 13.96
CA VAL A 241 19.72 0.85 15.29
C VAL A 241 18.24 0.85 15.67
N VAL A 242 17.32 1.13 14.74
CA VAL A 242 15.87 1.03 14.99
C VAL A 242 15.47 -0.41 15.35
N VAL A 243 16.00 -1.44 14.67
CA VAL A 243 15.71 -2.85 15.01
C VAL A 243 16.16 -3.19 16.43
N GLN A 244 17.33 -2.73 16.87
CA GLN A 244 17.76 -2.91 18.27
C GLN A 244 16.87 -2.12 19.25
N GLY A 245 16.44 -0.91 18.87
CA GLY A 245 15.48 -0.10 19.62
C GLY A 245 14.11 -0.77 19.80
N ILE A 246 13.65 -1.55 18.82
CA ILE A 246 12.45 -2.39 18.92
C ILE A 246 12.72 -3.56 19.87
N LYS A 247 13.81 -4.32 19.68
CA LYS A 247 14.15 -5.49 20.52
C LYS A 247 14.30 -5.14 22.00
N ALA A 248 14.83 -3.96 22.33
CA ALA A 248 14.95 -3.48 23.70
C ALA A 248 13.60 -3.19 24.39
N ARG A 249 12.53 -2.91 23.62
CA ARG A 249 11.19 -2.56 24.13
C ARG A 249 10.21 -3.72 24.08
N SER A 250 10.35 -4.56 23.05
CA SER A 250 9.48 -5.69 22.74
C SER A 250 10.33 -6.95 22.48
N PRO A 251 11.02 -7.50 23.49
CA PRO A 251 12.05 -8.54 23.32
C PRO A 251 11.51 -9.90 22.84
N LYS A 252 10.19 -10.07 22.80
CA LYS A 252 9.50 -11.27 22.29
C LYS A 252 8.96 -11.09 20.87
N ALA A 253 9.02 -9.88 20.29
CA ALA A 253 8.36 -9.59 19.03
C ALA A 253 9.02 -10.28 17.84
N LYS A 254 8.19 -10.85 16.96
CA LYS A 254 8.58 -11.13 15.57
C LYS A 254 8.65 -9.80 14.83
N ILE A 255 9.84 -9.36 14.47
CA ILE A 255 10.08 -8.11 13.74
C ILE A 255 10.18 -8.40 12.24
N LEU A 256 9.39 -7.69 11.43
CA LEU A 256 9.45 -7.72 9.96
C LEU A 256 9.76 -6.32 9.41
N LEU A 257 10.79 -6.22 8.57
CA LEU A 257 11.11 -5.01 7.84
C LEU A 257 10.52 -5.12 6.45
N ILE A 258 9.70 -4.14 6.07
CA ILE A 258 8.94 -4.16 4.83
C ILE A 258 9.70 -3.32 3.80
N GLY A 259 9.94 -3.91 2.62
CA GLY A 259 10.54 -3.20 1.50
C GLY A 259 9.61 -2.13 0.89
N TYR A 260 10.14 -1.42 -0.09
CA TYR A 260 9.41 -0.48 -0.95
C TYR A 260 9.05 -1.18 -2.27
N PRO A 261 7.77 -1.24 -2.66
CA PRO A 261 7.35 -1.83 -3.94
C PRO A 261 7.67 -0.92 -5.12
N LYS A 262 8.20 -1.54 -6.17
CA LYS A 262 8.85 -0.96 -7.34
C LYS A 262 8.07 0.23 -7.93
N ILE A 263 8.65 1.43 -7.89
CA ILE A 263 8.07 2.67 -8.41
C ILE A 263 8.13 2.69 -9.94
N ALA A 264 9.29 2.36 -10.52
CA ALA A 264 9.56 2.44 -11.94
C ALA A 264 9.91 1.07 -12.54
N PRO A 265 9.55 0.79 -13.81
CA PRO A 265 9.89 -0.45 -14.46
C PRO A 265 11.41 -0.58 -14.65
N GLU A 266 11.89 -1.82 -14.76
CA GLU A 266 13.31 -2.12 -14.97
C GLU A 266 13.79 -1.73 -16.38
N HIS A 267 12.87 -1.75 -17.35
CA HIS A 267 13.09 -1.44 -18.76
C HIS A 267 11.89 -0.67 -19.31
N GLY A 268 12.14 0.29 -20.21
CA GLY A 268 11.10 1.13 -20.81
C GLY A 268 10.73 2.36 -19.97
N THR A 269 9.83 3.19 -20.50
CA THR A 269 9.50 4.51 -19.95
C THR A 269 8.02 4.84 -20.09
N CYS A 270 7.47 5.64 -19.18
CA CYS A 270 6.10 6.16 -19.23
C CYS A 270 6.03 7.66 -18.83
N PRO A 271 6.64 8.59 -19.60
CA PRO A 271 6.80 10.00 -19.20
C PRO A 271 5.50 10.78 -18.91
N SER A 272 4.34 10.28 -19.35
CA SER A 272 3.01 10.80 -18.97
C SER A 272 2.60 10.49 -17.52
N VAL A 273 3.17 9.46 -16.90
CA VAL A 273 2.85 8.97 -15.55
C VAL A 273 4.02 9.15 -14.58
N LEU A 274 5.25 8.86 -15.03
CA LEU A 274 6.50 9.16 -14.32
C LEU A 274 7.35 10.15 -15.17
N PRO A 275 7.29 11.47 -14.92
CA PRO A 275 7.88 12.51 -15.79
C PRO A 275 9.42 12.62 -15.73
N PHE A 276 10.12 11.56 -15.37
CA PHE A 276 11.58 11.44 -15.38
C PHE A 276 12.13 11.38 -16.81
N ALA A 277 13.38 11.78 -17.06
CA ALA A 277 14.05 11.58 -18.35
C ALA A 277 14.25 10.09 -18.66
N ASP A 278 14.38 9.73 -19.94
CA ASP A 278 14.33 8.32 -20.36
C ASP A 278 15.46 7.46 -19.76
N GLY A 279 16.69 7.98 -19.68
CA GLY A 279 17.81 7.33 -19.01
C GLY A 279 17.77 7.36 -17.48
N ASP A 280 16.94 8.23 -16.88
CA ASP A 280 16.76 8.32 -15.43
C ASP A 280 15.81 7.26 -14.86
N TYR A 281 15.08 6.51 -15.69
CA TYR A 281 14.27 5.36 -15.23
C TYR A 281 15.15 4.29 -14.58
N THR A 282 16.21 3.88 -15.28
CA THR A 282 17.21 2.95 -14.76
C THR A 282 17.90 3.52 -13.51
N TYR A 283 18.09 4.84 -13.44
CA TYR A 283 18.64 5.48 -12.23
C TYR A 283 17.68 5.36 -11.04
N LEU A 284 16.43 5.78 -11.18
CA LEU A 284 15.39 5.67 -10.15
C LEU A 284 15.22 4.22 -9.66
N TYR A 285 15.06 3.27 -10.58
CA TYR A 285 15.03 1.83 -10.28
C TYR A 285 16.25 1.40 -9.45
N SER A 286 17.46 1.83 -9.86
CA SER A 286 18.71 1.43 -9.20
C SER A 286 18.91 2.05 -7.81
N ILE A 287 18.27 3.20 -7.53
CA ILE A 287 18.26 3.86 -6.22
C ILE A 287 17.27 3.15 -5.29
N GLU A 288 16.07 2.83 -5.77
CA GLU A 288 15.08 2.06 -5.02
C GLU A 288 15.55 0.63 -4.70
N GLN A 289 16.20 -0.05 -5.67
CA GLN A 289 16.83 -1.35 -5.46
C GLN A 289 17.91 -1.28 -4.36
N ALA A 290 18.71 -0.20 -4.33
CA ALA A 290 19.72 0.00 -3.30
C ALA A 290 19.11 0.25 -1.91
N LEU A 291 17.98 0.98 -1.84
CA LEU A 291 17.26 1.17 -0.58
C LEU A 291 16.65 -0.14 -0.07
N ASN A 292 16.03 -0.93 -0.94
CA ASN A 292 15.51 -2.26 -0.58
C ASN A 292 16.63 -3.21 -0.10
N ALA A 293 17.81 -3.17 -0.75
CA ALA A 293 18.99 -3.89 -0.28
C ALA A 293 19.43 -3.41 1.11
N ALA A 294 19.44 -2.10 1.37
CA ALA A 294 19.74 -1.53 2.69
C ALA A 294 18.74 -1.98 3.78
N VAL A 295 17.43 -1.99 3.48
CA VAL A 295 16.38 -2.49 4.40
C VAL A 295 16.60 -3.98 4.70
N SER A 296 16.89 -4.80 3.68
CA SER A 296 17.15 -6.23 3.82
C SER A 296 18.42 -6.52 4.63
N ASN A 297 19.53 -5.82 4.34
CA ASN A 297 20.78 -5.93 5.09
C ASN A 297 20.61 -5.51 6.55
N ALA A 298 19.84 -4.45 6.82
CA ALA A 298 19.54 -4.00 8.18
C ALA A 298 18.64 -5.00 8.93
N ALA A 299 17.72 -5.69 8.24
CA ALA A 299 16.95 -6.78 8.81
C ALA A 299 17.86 -7.95 9.21
N ALA A 300 18.78 -8.37 8.33
CA ALA A 300 19.72 -9.45 8.60
C ALA A 300 20.66 -9.11 9.78
N ALA A 301 21.32 -7.94 9.74
CA ALA A 301 22.22 -7.47 10.79
C ALA A 301 21.50 -7.22 12.14
N GLY A 302 20.25 -6.77 12.09
CA GLY A 302 19.38 -6.60 13.26
C GLY A 302 18.80 -7.91 13.78
N GLY A 303 18.93 -9.04 13.06
CA GLY A 303 18.29 -10.31 13.40
C GLY A 303 16.75 -10.24 13.38
N ALA A 304 16.20 -9.58 12.37
CA ALA A 304 14.78 -9.49 12.02
C ALA A 304 14.52 -10.21 10.67
N THR A 305 13.31 -10.15 10.14
CA THR A 305 12.97 -10.75 8.83
C THR A 305 12.64 -9.68 7.80
N TYR A 306 13.25 -9.73 6.63
CA TYR A 306 12.88 -8.88 5.50
C TYR A 306 11.65 -9.44 4.77
N VAL A 307 10.75 -8.55 4.34
CA VAL A 307 9.64 -8.85 3.43
C VAL A 307 9.93 -8.14 2.11
N ASP A 308 10.28 -8.92 1.09
CA ASP A 308 10.49 -8.38 -0.25
C ASP A 308 9.15 -7.99 -0.88
N THR A 309 9.03 -6.70 -1.20
CA THR A 309 7.93 -6.12 -1.97
C THR A 309 8.38 -5.63 -3.34
N PHE A 310 9.69 -5.54 -3.60
CA PHE A 310 10.28 -4.96 -4.82
C PHE A 310 10.40 -6.02 -5.94
N GLY A 311 10.80 -7.25 -5.61
CA GLY A 311 10.77 -8.36 -6.55
C GLY A 311 9.34 -8.69 -7.01
N PRO A 312 8.41 -9.01 -6.08
CA PRO A 312 7.02 -9.37 -6.41
C PRO A 312 6.15 -8.26 -7.03
N SER A 313 6.59 -7.00 -7.03
CA SER A 313 5.91 -5.88 -7.73
C SER A 313 6.39 -5.68 -9.17
N THR A 314 7.17 -6.60 -9.73
CA THR A 314 7.56 -6.57 -11.15
C THR A 314 6.33 -6.72 -12.06
N GLY A 315 6.10 -5.74 -12.95
CA GLY A 315 4.86 -5.64 -13.74
C GLY A 315 3.71 -4.94 -13.00
N HIS A 316 3.95 -4.46 -11.78
CA HIS A 316 3.02 -3.70 -10.95
C HIS A 316 3.58 -2.31 -10.59
N ASP A 317 4.60 -1.82 -11.29
CA ASP A 317 5.14 -0.47 -11.13
C ASP A 317 4.16 0.62 -11.62
N ALA A 318 4.54 1.90 -11.47
CA ALA A 318 3.65 3.01 -11.83
C ALA A 318 3.34 3.11 -13.33
N CYS A 319 4.15 2.51 -14.22
CA CYS A 319 3.90 2.46 -15.66
C CYS A 319 2.92 1.34 -16.05
N ALA A 320 2.61 0.40 -15.15
CA ALA A 320 1.72 -0.70 -15.46
C ALA A 320 0.27 -0.23 -15.74
N PRO A 321 -0.54 -1.02 -16.47
CA PRO A 321 -1.93 -0.68 -16.75
C PRO A 321 -2.78 -0.46 -15.49
N ASP A 322 -3.86 0.29 -15.61
CA ASP A 322 -4.71 0.59 -14.47
C ASP A 322 -5.39 -0.67 -13.90
N GLY A 323 -5.43 -0.78 -12.57
CA GLY A 323 -5.82 -2.02 -11.86
C GLY A 323 -4.72 -3.10 -11.82
N GLN A 324 -3.57 -2.90 -12.49
CA GLN A 324 -2.35 -3.69 -12.29
C GLN A 324 -1.29 -2.88 -11.53
N ALA A 325 -1.12 -1.59 -11.83
CA ALA A 325 -0.17 -0.73 -11.13
C ALA A 325 -0.46 -0.65 -9.61
N TRP A 326 0.52 -1.06 -8.81
CA TRP A 326 0.56 -0.88 -7.35
C TRP A 326 0.98 0.53 -6.96
N ILE A 327 1.69 1.27 -7.80
CA ILE A 327 2.19 2.63 -7.49
C ILE A 327 1.44 3.71 -8.27
N GLN A 328 1.12 4.81 -7.60
CA GLN A 328 0.49 6.00 -8.18
C GLN A 328 1.51 6.83 -8.96
N GLY A 329 1.11 7.42 -10.08
CA GLY A 329 1.99 8.30 -10.86
C GLY A 329 2.27 9.66 -10.19
N LYS A 330 2.75 10.61 -10.98
CA LYS A 330 3.03 12.01 -10.56
C LYS A 330 1.85 12.75 -9.93
N ASP A 331 0.61 12.39 -10.28
CA ASP A 331 -0.59 13.11 -9.86
C ASP A 331 -1.15 12.55 -8.56
N ILE A 332 -1.42 13.42 -7.58
CA ILE A 332 -2.12 13.06 -6.34
C ILE A 332 -3.57 12.75 -6.66
N ASN A 333 -4.07 11.60 -6.19
CA ASN A 333 -5.48 11.24 -6.28
C ASN A 333 -6.04 10.97 -4.88
N LEU A 334 -6.82 11.92 -4.35
CA LEU A 334 -7.40 11.89 -2.99
C LEU A 334 -8.33 10.70 -2.72
N LEU A 335 -8.72 9.94 -3.76
CA LEU A 335 -9.56 8.75 -3.68
C LEU A 335 -8.81 7.45 -4.06
N ARG A 336 -7.48 7.50 -4.23
CA ARG A 336 -6.67 6.33 -4.61
C ARG A 336 -5.30 6.24 -3.93
N ALA A 337 -4.52 7.32 -3.95
CA ALA A 337 -3.17 7.41 -3.38
C ALA A 337 -2.55 8.81 -3.56
N PHE A 338 -1.57 9.14 -2.72
CA PHE A 338 -0.63 10.24 -2.96
C PHE A 338 0.32 9.92 -4.12
N ASN A 339 0.96 10.95 -4.71
CA ASN A 339 1.86 10.75 -5.84
C ASN A 339 3.06 9.86 -5.48
N TYR A 340 3.45 8.96 -6.39
CA TYR A 340 4.52 7.97 -6.21
C TYR A 340 4.36 6.99 -5.04
N HIS A 341 3.21 6.96 -4.35
CA HIS A 341 2.94 6.05 -3.23
C HIS A 341 2.14 4.81 -3.65
N PRO A 342 2.07 3.77 -2.82
CA PRO A 342 1.21 2.62 -3.07
C PRO A 342 -0.26 3.03 -3.18
N ARG A 343 -0.91 2.51 -4.21
CA ARG A 343 -2.37 2.45 -4.37
C ARG A 343 -2.94 1.33 -3.49
N TYR A 344 -4.26 1.21 -3.47
CA TYR A 344 -4.93 0.08 -2.80
C TYR A 344 -4.40 -1.29 -3.26
N GLU A 345 -4.13 -1.42 -4.56
CA GLU A 345 -3.55 -2.59 -5.21
C GLU A 345 -2.18 -2.97 -4.60
N GLY A 346 -1.35 -1.96 -4.29
CA GLY A 346 -0.04 -2.12 -3.64
C GLY A 346 -0.14 -2.50 -2.17
N GLU A 347 -0.97 -1.79 -1.39
CA GLU A 347 -1.21 -2.10 0.02
C GLU A 347 -1.76 -3.53 0.21
N ALA A 348 -2.63 -3.99 -0.70
CA ALA A 348 -3.09 -5.37 -0.76
C ALA A 348 -1.97 -6.37 -1.07
N GLY A 349 -1.06 -6.03 -1.99
CA GLY A 349 0.14 -6.81 -2.30
C GLY A 349 1.08 -6.91 -1.10
N MET A 350 1.39 -5.80 -0.44
CA MET A 350 2.24 -5.75 0.76
C MET A 350 1.64 -6.54 1.92
N ALA A 351 0.31 -6.47 2.12
CA ALA A 351 -0.39 -7.29 3.12
C ALA A 351 -0.32 -8.79 2.78
N ALA A 352 -0.49 -9.16 1.51
CA ALA A 352 -0.35 -10.54 1.04
C ALA A 352 1.05 -11.09 1.30
N LEU A 353 2.09 -10.34 0.91
CA LEU A 353 3.49 -10.73 1.05
C LEU A 353 3.88 -10.86 2.53
N THR A 354 3.50 -9.90 3.37
CA THR A 354 3.78 -9.95 4.82
C THR A 354 3.09 -11.15 5.49
N TYR A 355 1.82 -11.42 5.14
CA TYR A 355 1.11 -12.61 5.62
C TYR A 355 1.77 -13.92 5.15
N LYS A 356 2.26 -13.97 3.91
CA LYS A 356 2.96 -15.11 3.34
C LYS A 356 4.32 -15.36 4.01
N THR A 357 5.11 -14.31 4.26
CA THR A 357 6.35 -14.40 5.06
C THR A 357 6.09 -14.90 6.49
N LEU A 358 4.97 -14.52 7.11
CA LEU A 358 4.56 -15.01 8.43
C LEU A 358 4.09 -16.47 8.46
N THR A 359 3.61 -16.99 7.33
CA THR A 359 3.02 -18.35 7.22
C THR A 359 3.89 -19.35 6.45
N GLY A 360 5.03 -18.92 5.91
CA GLY A 360 5.92 -19.76 5.10
C GLY A 360 5.39 -20.06 3.68
N ALA A 361 4.37 -19.34 3.22
CA ALA A 361 3.77 -19.52 1.90
C ALA A 361 4.57 -18.79 0.80
N PRO A 362 4.54 -19.26 -0.47
CA PRO A 362 5.32 -18.66 -1.56
C PRO A 362 4.98 -17.18 -1.80
N ALA A 363 6.02 -16.33 -1.82
CA ALA A 363 5.95 -14.86 -1.91
C ALA A 363 5.56 -14.31 -3.30
N THR A 364 4.57 -14.92 -3.95
CA THR A 364 3.87 -14.38 -5.12
C THR A 364 2.61 -13.61 -4.69
N VAL A 365 2.01 -12.83 -5.58
CA VAL A 365 0.67 -12.25 -5.35
C VAL A 365 -0.20 -12.49 -6.59
N THR A 366 -1.31 -13.19 -6.43
CA THR A 366 -2.26 -13.45 -7.52
C THR A 366 -3.41 -12.44 -7.52
N ALA A 367 -4.03 -12.22 -8.69
CA ALA A 367 -5.23 -11.37 -8.80
C ALA A 367 -6.41 -11.88 -7.95
N ALA A 368 -6.49 -13.19 -7.69
CA ALA A 368 -7.47 -13.79 -6.78
C ALA A 368 -7.22 -13.38 -5.32
N GLU A 369 -5.96 -13.35 -4.89
CA GLU A 369 -5.57 -12.89 -3.55
C GLU A 369 -5.80 -11.38 -3.39
N GLN A 370 -5.42 -10.55 -4.38
CA GLN A 370 -5.74 -9.12 -4.41
C GLN A 370 -7.27 -8.88 -4.29
N SER A 371 -8.07 -9.70 -4.98
CA SER A 371 -9.54 -9.64 -4.91
C SER A 371 -10.08 -10.00 -3.52
N ALA A 372 -9.47 -10.97 -2.83
CA ALA A 372 -9.82 -11.34 -1.45
C ALA A 372 -9.43 -10.24 -0.45
N TRP A 373 -8.25 -9.63 -0.60
CA TRP A 373 -7.86 -8.45 0.16
C TRP A 373 -8.81 -7.27 -0.07
N ALA A 374 -9.21 -7.01 -1.32
CA ALA A 374 -10.18 -5.97 -1.65
C ALA A 374 -11.55 -6.18 -0.98
N ALA A 375 -11.98 -7.44 -0.83
CA ALA A 375 -13.17 -7.76 -0.04
C ALA A 375 -12.98 -7.43 1.45
N ARG A 376 -11.82 -7.74 2.04
CA ARG A 376 -11.51 -7.41 3.44
C ARG A 376 -11.40 -5.89 3.67
N ALA A 377 -10.78 -5.16 2.75
CA ALA A 377 -10.67 -3.70 2.78
C ALA A 377 -12.04 -3.00 2.77
N ARG A 378 -12.97 -3.47 1.90
CA ARG A 378 -14.35 -2.97 1.87
C ARG A 378 -15.12 -3.22 3.17
N THR A 379 -14.83 -4.30 3.89
CA THR A 379 -15.40 -4.56 5.22
C THR A 379 -14.82 -3.61 6.28
N LEU A 380 -13.49 -3.43 6.31
CA LEU A 380 -12.82 -2.51 7.23
C LEU A 380 -13.28 -1.06 7.03
N ALA A 381 -13.41 -0.60 5.77
CA ALA A 381 -13.92 0.73 5.45
C ALA A 381 -15.34 0.98 6.00
N LYS A 382 -16.24 -0.02 5.88
CA LYS A 382 -17.60 0.05 6.44
C LYS A 382 -17.59 0.07 7.97
N GLN A 383 -16.72 -0.73 8.60
CA GLN A 383 -16.57 -0.76 10.06
C GLN A 383 -16.01 0.56 10.61
N ALA A 384 -15.00 1.14 9.94
CA ALA A 384 -14.42 2.44 10.31
C ALA A 384 -15.45 3.57 10.19
N ALA A 385 -16.21 3.63 9.08
CA ALA A 385 -17.26 4.61 8.86
C ALA A 385 -18.41 4.52 9.89
N ALA A 386 -18.69 3.32 10.41
CA ALA A 386 -19.68 3.08 11.47
C ALA A 386 -19.11 3.22 12.90
N SER A 387 -17.83 3.54 13.07
CA SER A 387 -17.17 3.52 14.38
C SER A 387 -17.56 4.73 15.26
N PRO A 388 -17.76 4.54 16.58
CA PRO A 388 -17.95 5.66 17.51
C PRO A 388 -16.78 6.66 17.51
N GLN A 389 -15.58 6.20 17.13
CA GLN A 389 -14.37 7.02 16.97
C GLN A 389 -14.49 7.98 15.78
N ALA A 390 -14.94 7.51 14.61
CA ALA A 390 -15.21 8.37 13.46
C ALA A 390 -16.37 9.36 13.74
N VAL A 391 -17.41 8.90 14.45
CA VAL A 391 -18.51 9.77 14.92
C VAL A 391 -17.98 10.86 15.86
N GLN A 392 -17.18 10.51 16.87
CA GLN A 392 -16.59 11.49 17.80
C GLN A 392 -15.64 12.46 17.09
N ALA A 393 -14.84 11.99 16.13
CA ALA A 393 -13.97 12.83 15.30
C ALA A 393 -14.75 13.77 14.37
N SER A 394 -16.00 13.43 14.03
CA SER A 394 -16.92 14.33 13.33
C SER A 394 -17.53 15.35 14.31
N LEU A 395 -18.10 14.87 15.42
CA LEU A 395 -18.70 15.70 16.47
C LEU A 395 -17.72 16.75 17.04
N ASN A 396 -16.46 16.40 17.24
CA ASN A 396 -15.44 17.32 17.73
C ASN A 396 -15.08 18.46 16.74
N ARG A 397 -15.31 18.24 15.44
CA ARG A 397 -15.07 19.26 14.40
C ARG A 397 -16.24 20.21 14.20
N VAL A 398 -17.49 19.73 14.35
CA VAL A 398 -18.69 20.60 14.27
C VAL A 398 -18.94 21.43 15.55
N ARG A 399 -18.18 21.20 16.63
CA ARG A 399 -18.15 22.10 17.79
C ARG A 399 -17.64 23.49 17.39
N THR A 400 -18.23 24.54 17.96
CA THR A 400 -17.67 25.90 17.93
C THR A 400 -16.44 26.02 18.85
N SER A 401 -15.75 27.16 18.80
CA SER A 401 -14.68 27.50 19.77
C SER A 401 -15.18 27.69 21.21
N ALA A 402 -16.49 27.80 21.44
CA ALA A 402 -17.12 27.84 22.76
C ALA A 402 -17.70 26.47 23.21
N GLN A 403 -17.53 25.43 22.38
CA GLN A 403 -17.97 24.05 22.66
C GLN A 403 -16.80 23.04 22.70
N ARG A 404 -15.59 23.50 22.38
CA ARG A 404 -14.32 22.79 22.53
C ARG A 404 -13.67 23.18 23.85
#